data_AF-A0A1K1R8P7-F1
#
_entry.id   AF-A0A1K1R8P7-F1
#
_cell.length_a   1.000
_cell.length_b   1.000
_cell.length_c   1.000
_cell.angle_alpha   90.00
_cell.angle_beta   90.00
_cell.angle_gamma   90.00
#
_symmetry.space_group_name_H-M   'P 1'
#
loop_
_entity.id
_entity.type
_entity.pdbx_description
1 polymer ?
#
loop_
_entity_poly.entity_id
_entity_poly.type
_entity_poly.pdbx_seq_one_letter_code
_entity_poly.pdbx_strand_id
1 'polypeptide(L)'
;MNTKLFSSYSEKLLALKNTRVDFVVQVLLGRYLEALGVNPFSNYLNTLADFPKPEVGSSETLFDEALAWVEKQQVPNYKQGVSNVFNKRYSFAVEDRVRALDLIAFEKIVSDIVTQLTEKPAMDLSWRSIKPLSVEDVHGALKLHLPGVDLDKVYVTGFVTHGAGERVVSSSEPLIDYLLGHFDNNEIPYHSKGDHQAIYMVPFSGDDRHLHPRLAPAHLNDLMIKIVPDFLG
;
A
#
# COMPACT_ATOMS: atom_id res chain seq x y z
N MET A 1 -16.24 -16.82 -5.38
CA MET A 1 -16.88 -15.49 -5.55
C MET A 1 -16.36 -14.63 -4.41
N ASN A 2 -15.51 -13.64 -4.69
CA ASN A 2 -14.86 -12.86 -3.63
C ASN A 2 -15.86 -11.86 -3.03
N THR A 3 -15.89 -11.77 -1.69
CA THR A 3 -16.81 -10.88 -0.97
C THR A 3 -16.41 -9.42 -1.23
N LYS A 4 -17.24 -8.64 -1.93
CA LYS A 4 -17.00 -7.20 -2.08
C LYS A 4 -17.36 -6.48 -0.78
N LEU A 5 -16.40 -5.79 -0.17
CA LEU A 5 -16.60 -5.03 1.07
C LEU A 5 -17.16 -3.61 0.86
N PHE A 6 -17.09 -3.12 -0.38
CA PHE A 6 -17.60 -1.80 -0.77
C PHE A 6 -18.48 -1.95 -1.99
N SER A 7 -19.61 -1.23 -1.98
CA SER A 7 -20.59 -1.21 -3.08
C SER A 7 -20.14 -0.29 -4.22
N SER A 8 -19.33 0.73 -3.90
CA SER A 8 -18.85 1.74 -4.86
C SER A 8 -17.47 2.27 -4.48
N TYR A 9 -16.82 2.94 -5.44
CA TYR A 9 -15.56 3.63 -5.17
C TYR A 9 -15.75 4.81 -4.20
N SER A 10 -16.84 5.57 -4.31
CA SER A 10 -17.12 6.70 -3.42
C SER A 10 -17.30 6.25 -1.96
N GLU A 11 -17.97 5.11 -1.73
CA GLU A 11 -18.06 4.52 -0.38
C GLU A 11 -16.67 4.13 0.15
N LYS A 12 -15.85 3.49 -0.68
CA LYS A 12 -14.49 3.10 -0.31
C LYS A 12 -13.61 4.32 0.01
N LEU A 13 -13.69 5.37 -0.81
CA LEU A 13 -12.94 6.61 -0.59
C LEU A 13 -13.37 7.28 0.71
N LEU A 14 -14.67 7.33 1.01
CA LEU A 14 -15.16 7.88 2.27
C LEU A 14 -14.64 7.10 3.48
N ALA A 15 -14.66 5.77 3.42
CA ALA A 15 -14.11 4.93 4.49
C ALA A 15 -12.59 5.10 4.64
N LEU A 16 -11.85 5.19 3.52
CA LEU A 16 -10.42 5.45 3.50
C LEU A 16 -10.07 6.73 4.27
N LYS A 17 -10.79 7.83 4.04
CA LYS A 17 -10.56 9.10 4.74
C LYS A 17 -10.66 9.02 6.27
N ASN A 18 -11.31 7.99 6.81
CA ASN A 18 -11.39 7.78 8.26
C ASN A 18 -10.20 6.98 8.82
N THR A 19 -9.36 6.40 7.97
CA THR A 19 -8.11 5.73 8.37
C THR A 19 -6.95 6.73 8.50
N ARG A 20 -5.69 6.28 8.57
CA ARG A 20 -4.50 7.12 8.73
C ARG A 20 -3.93 7.55 7.37
N VAL A 21 -3.34 8.75 7.32
CA VAL A 21 -2.90 9.41 6.06
C VAL A 21 -1.90 8.57 5.26
N ASP A 22 -0.91 7.99 5.93
CA ASP A 22 0.09 7.09 5.34
C ASP A 22 -0.60 5.93 4.62
N PHE A 23 -1.50 5.22 5.28
CA PHE A 23 -2.20 4.06 4.72
C PHE A 23 -3.10 4.45 3.54
N VAL A 24 -3.82 5.57 3.63
CA VAL A 24 -4.67 6.03 2.50
C VAL A 24 -3.84 6.35 1.27
N VAL A 25 -2.70 7.02 1.45
CA VAL A 25 -1.77 7.31 0.35
C VAL A 25 -1.24 6.03 -0.26
N GLN A 26 -0.86 5.03 0.54
CA GLN A 26 -0.44 3.72 0.03
C GLN A 26 -1.52 3.07 -0.85
N VAL A 27 -2.78 3.02 -0.36
CA VAL A 27 -3.89 2.40 -1.09
C VAL A 27 -4.22 3.13 -2.40
N LEU A 28 -4.28 4.46 -2.37
CA LEU A 28 -4.63 5.24 -3.56
C LEU A 28 -3.49 5.24 -4.58
N LEU A 29 -2.25 5.40 -4.15
CA LEU A 29 -1.08 5.39 -5.02
C LEU A 29 -0.88 4.00 -5.64
N GLY A 30 -0.97 2.95 -4.82
CA GLY A 30 -0.90 1.56 -5.29
C GLY A 30 -1.94 1.26 -6.37
N ARG A 31 -3.17 1.73 -6.22
CA ARG A 31 -4.22 1.56 -7.25
C ARG A 31 -3.80 2.09 -8.62
N TYR A 32 -3.13 3.24 -8.68
CA TYR A 32 -2.67 3.82 -9.95
C TYR A 32 -1.42 3.12 -10.49
N LEU A 33 -0.45 2.84 -9.62
CA LEU A 33 0.88 2.39 -10.02
C LEU A 33 0.97 0.88 -10.29
N GLU A 34 0.15 0.07 -9.63
CA GLU A 34 0.13 -1.39 -9.84
C GLU A 34 -0.17 -1.77 -11.29
N ALA A 35 -1.07 -1.05 -11.95
CA ALA A 35 -1.40 -1.29 -13.35
C ALA A 35 -0.23 -0.99 -14.31
N LEU A 36 0.73 -0.19 -13.85
CA LEU A 36 1.93 0.20 -14.58
C LEU A 36 3.14 -0.67 -14.22
N GLY A 37 2.99 -1.62 -13.28
CA GLY A 37 4.10 -2.40 -12.74
C GLY A 37 5.13 -1.55 -11.98
N VAL A 38 4.70 -0.41 -11.44
CA VAL A 38 5.55 0.53 -10.67
C VAL A 38 5.31 0.31 -9.18
N ASN A 39 6.37 0.14 -8.41
CA ASN A 39 6.30 -0.04 -6.97
C ASN A 39 6.62 1.29 -6.27
N PRO A 40 5.66 1.90 -5.54
CA PRO A 40 5.88 3.21 -4.92
C PRO A 40 6.98 3.23 -3.86
N PHE A 41 7.37 2.08 -3.32
CA PHE A 41 8.38 1.97 -2.26
C PHE A 41 9.80 1.67 -2.78
N SER A 42 9.93 1.28 -4.05
CA SER A 42 11.23 0.97 -4.68
C SER A 42 11.46 1.72 -6.00
N ASN A 43 10.57 2.63 -6.35
CA ASN A 43 10.75 3.62 -7.39
C ASN A 43 10.86 5.01 -6.74
N TYR A 44 11.62 5.89 -7.37
CA TYR A 44 12.08 7.13 -6.78
C TYR A 44 11.78 8.32 -7.69
N LEU A 45 11.38 9.44 -7.09
CA LEU A 45 11.45 10.74 -7.75
C LEU A 45 12.85 11.31 -7.49
N ASN A 46 13.68 11.38 -8.52
CA ASN A 46 15.01 11.96 -8.43
C ASN A 46 15.01 13.36 -9.04
N THR A 47 15.61 14.32 -8.33
CA THR A 47 15.72 15.70 -8.80
C THR A 47 17.18 16.15 -8.79
N LEU A 48 17.63 16.73 -9.90
CA LEU A 48 18.97 17.30 -10.04
C LEU A 48 19.15 18.53 -9.15
N ALA A 49 20.32 18.66 -8.54
CA ALA A 49 20.71 19.85 -7.77
C ALA A 49 20.99 21.04 -8.68
N ASP A 50 21.64 20.80 -9.83
CA ASP A 50 22.04 21.83 -10.77
C ASP A 50 22.13 21.27 -12.21
N PHE A 51 22.12 22.16 -13.20
CA PHE A 51 22.32 21.84 -14.61
C PHE A 51 23.42 22.78 -15.16
N PRO A 52 24.46 22.30 -15.86
CA PRO A 52 24.54 21.04 -16.60
C PRO A 52 25.40 19.93 -15.95
N LYS A 53 25.78 20.04 -14.68
CA LYS A 53 26.42 18.94 -13.94
C LYS A 53 25.31 18.11 -13.26
N PRO A 54 24.92 16.96 -13.80
CA PRO A 54 23.75 16.22 -13.32
C PRO A 54 24.11 15.46 -12.04
N GLU A 55 24.26 16.18 -10.93
CA GLU A 55 24.29 15.59 -9.60
C GLU A 55 22.86 15.57 -9.05
N VAL A 56 22.43 14.42 -8.54
CA VAL A 56 21.10 14.27 -7.96
C VAL A 56 21.11 14.88 -6.56
N GLY A 57 20.33 15.95 -6.38
CA GLY A 57 20.21 16.68 -5.10
C GLY A 57 19.20 16.06 -4.14
N SER A 58 18.15 15.42 -4.65
CA SER A 58 17.17 14.69 -3.84
C SER A 58 16.68 13.43 -4.53
N SER A 59 16.32 12.43 -3.71
CA SER A 59 15.85 11.13 -4.15
C SER A 59 14.95 10.53 -3.07
N GLU A 60 13.64 10.69 -3.27
CA GLU A 60 12.59 10.21 -2.39
C GLU A 60 11.83 9.06 -3.05
N THR A 61 11.27 8.14 -2.27
CA THR A 61 10.36 7.14 -2.84
C THR A 61 9.11 7.83 -3.39
N LEU A 62 8.44 7.24 -4.37
CA LEU A 62 7.18 7.80 -4.86
C LEU A 62 6.12 7.86 -3.76
N PHE A 63 6.18 6.95 -2.79
CA PHE A 63 5.32 6.99 -1.60
C PHE A 63 5.61 8.21 -0.72
N ASP A 64 6.86 8.41 -0.28
CA ASP A 64 7.24 9.50 0.62
C ASP A 64 6.94 10.86 -0.02
N GLU A 65 7.23 10.97 -1.32
CA GLU A 65 6.96 12.16 -2.10
C GLU A 65 5.45 12.46 -2.18
N ALA A 66 4.62 11.45 -2.48
CA ALA A 66 3.17 11.63 -2.54
C ALA A 66 2.58 11.98 -1.16
N LEU A 67 3.06 11.34 -0.09
CA LEU A 67 2.64 11.62 1.28
C LEU A 67 2.93 13.07 1.66
N ALA A 68 4.14 13.57 1.34
CA ALA A 68 4.52 14.95 1.64
C ALA A 68 3.61 15.99 0.97
N TRP A 69 3.11 15.75 -0.25
CA TRP A 69 2.15 16.65 -0.91
C TRP A 69 0.75 16.59 -0.29
N VAL A 70 0.32 15.40 0.13
CA VAL A 70 -0.95 15.21 0.85
C VAL A 70 -0.92 15.94 2.20
N GLU A 71 0.16 15.81 2.96
CA GLU A 71 0.34 16.50 4.24
C GLU A 71 0.35 18.02 4.09
N LYS A 72 0.98 18.53 3.01
CA LYS A 72 0.95 19.97 2.66
C LYS A 72 -0.41 20.44 2.15
N GLN A 73 -1.31 19.52 1.77
CA GLN A 73 -2.58 19.81 1.10
C GLN A 73 -2.39 20.69 -0.15
N GLN A 74 -1.34 20.42 -0.91
CA GLN A 74 -0.99 21.18 -2.11
C GLN A 74 -0.77 20.24 -3.29
N VAL A 75 -1.11 20.72 -4.48
CA VAL A 75 -0.78 20.01 -5.72
C VAL A 75 0.71 20.12 -6.02
N PRO A 76 1.36 19.03 -6.44
CA PRO A 76 2.77 19.05 -6.84
C PRO A 76 3.02 20.00 -8.01
N ASN A 77 4.26 20.50 -8.08
CA ASN A 77 4.71 21.39 -9.15
C ASN A 77 6.14 21.03 -9.61
N TYR A 78 6.28 19.83 -10.17
CA TYR A 78 7.60 19.32 -10.53
C TYR A 78 8.22 20.08 -11.70
N LYS A 79 9.51 20.40 -11.58
CA LYS A 79 10.27 21.04 -12.66
C LYS A 79 10.66 20.00 -13.71
N GLN A 80 10.05 20.11 -14.89
CA GLN A 80 10.35 19.26 -16.04
C GLN A 80 11.83 19.40 -16.44
N GLY A 81 12.45 18.29 -16.82
CA GLY A 81 13.86 18.24 -17.25
C GLY A 81 14.89 18.14 -16.12
N VAL A 82 14.52 18.47 -14.87
CA VAL A 82 15.38 18.29 -13.69
C VAL A 82 14.87 17.22 -12.72
N SER A 83 13.57 16.90 -12.76
CA SER A 83 12.98 15.79 -12.03
C SER A 83 12.56 14.67 -12.99
N ASN A 84 12.61 13.42 -12.55
CA ASN A 84 11.97 12.29 -13.23
C ASN A 84 11.82 11.08 -12.31
N VAL A 85 11.10 10.04 -12.79
CA VAL A 85 10.88 8.79 -12.06
C VAL A 85 11.91 7.74 -12.45
N PHE A 86 12.53 7.11 -11.45
CA PHE A 86 13.60 6.13 -11.62
C PHE A 86 13.34 4.86 -10.80
N ASN A 87 13.96 3.75 -11.21
CA ASN A 87 14.00 2.49 -10.45
C ASN A 87 15.22 2.37 -9.53
N LYS A 88 16.08 3.39 -9.55
CA LYS A 88 17.30 3.45 -8.76
C LYS A 88 17.41 4.78 -8.03
N ARG A 89 17.73 4.71 -6.75
CA ARG A 89 17.95 5.87 -5.90
C ARG A 89 19.18 6.66 -6.37
N TYR A 90 19.10 7.99 -6.33
CA TYR A 90 20.18 8.91 -6.73
C TYR A 90 20.75 8.69 -8.14
N SER A 91 19.93 8.20 -9.08
CA SER A 91 20.33 8.08 -10.49
C SER A 91 19.57 9.06 -11.38
N PHE A 92 20.24 9.60 -12.39
CA PHE A 92 19.60 10.35 -13.47
C PHE A 92 19.89 9.75 -14.85
N ALA A 93 20.36 8.50 -14.88
CA ALA A 93 20.69 7.77 -16.09
C ALA A 93 19.42 7.33 -16.83
N VAL A 94 19.45 7.30 -18.17
CA VAL A 94 18.26 7.02 -18.99
C VAL A 94 17.79 5.58 -18.82
N GLU A 95 18.71 4.65 -18.59
CA GLU A 95 18.48 3.23 -18.33
C GLU A 95 17.74 2.98 -17.02
N ASP A 96 17.93 3.83 -16.02
CA ASP A 96 17.27 3.73 -14.71
C ASP A 96 15.89 4.40 -14.72
N ARG A 97 15.52 5.09 -15.80
CA ARG A 97 14.22 5.77 -15.91
C ARG A 97 13.08 4.77 -16.05
N VAL A 98 12.02 4.96 -15.26
CA VAL A 98 10.80 4.17 -15.36
C VAL A 98 10.05 4.58 -16.62
N ARG A 99 10.00 3.70 -17.62
CA ARG A 99 9.33 4.00 -18.91
C ARG A 99 7.80 3.98 -18.82
N ALA A 100 7.25 3.23 -17.88
CA ALA A 100 5.81 3.06 -17.73
C ALA A 100 5.11 4.25 -17.04
N LEU A 101 5.88 5.16 -16.43
CA LEU A 101 5.37 6.31 -15.69
C LEU A 101 6.26 7.52 -15.93
N ASP A 102 5.78 8.49 -16.71
CA ASP A 102 6.44 9.78 -16.86
C ASP A 102 6.10 10.73 -15.69
N LEU A 103 6.88 11.82 -15.59
CA LEU A 103 6.72 12.80 -14.51
C LEU A 103 5.36 13.49 -14.52
N ILE A 104 4.78 13.76 -15.70
CA ILE A 104 3.49 14.45 -15.83
C ILE A 104 2.36 13.53 -15.34
N ALA A 105 2.42 12.25 -15.70
CA ALA A 105 1.50 11.23 -15.23
C ALA A 105 1.60 11.06 -13.71
N PHE A 106 2.82 11.03 -13.15
CA PHE A 106 3.01 10.98 -11.70
C PHE A 106 2.45 12.23 -11.00
N GLU A 107 2.75 13.42 -11.52
CA GLU A 107 2.21 14.70 -11.01
C GLU A 107 0.68 14.72 -10.98
N LYS A 108 0.05 14.21 -12.04
CA LYS A 108 -1.41 14.08 -12.12
C LYS A 108 -1.96 13.10 -11.10
N ILE A 109 -1.33 11.93 -10.93
CA ILE A 109 -1.74 10.95 -9.92
C ILE A 109 -1.71 11.56 -8.52
N VAL A 110 -0.61 12.22 -8.15
CA VAL A 110 -0.47 12.86 -6.85
C VAL A 110 -1.48 13.99 -6.69
N SER A 111 -1.71 14.81 -7.72
CA SER A 111 -2.73 15.87 -7.71
C SER A 111 -4.15 15.32 -7.51
N ASP A 112 -4.48 14.22 -8.18
CA ASP A 112 -5.78 13.54 -8.03
C ASP A 112 -5.95 13.00 -6.60
N ILE A 113 -4.90 12.43 -6.00
CA ILE A 113 -4.91 11.95 -4.61
C ILE A 113 -5.11 13.12 -3.64
N VAL A 114 -4.32 14.19 -3.76
CA VAL A 114 -4.45 15.40 -2.91
C VAL A 114 -5.86 15.95 -3.00
N THR A 115 -6.41 16.07 -4.21
CA THR A 115 -7.77 16.56 -4.45
C THR A 115 -8.80 15.65 -3.77
N GLN A 116 -8.72 14.34 -3.98
CA GLN A 116 -9.63 13.37 -3.38
C GLN A 116 -9.63 13.45 -1.84
N LEU A 117 -8.48 13.69 -1.21
CA LEU A 117 -8.36 13.74 0.25
C LEU A 117 -8.72 15.10 0.86
N THR A 118 -8.59 16.19 0.11
CA THR A 118 -8.92 17.55 0.56
C THR A 118 -10.38 17.95 0.28
N GLU A 119 -11.02 17.35 -0.73
CA GLU A 119 -12.44 17.56 -1.03
C GLU A 119 -13.35 17.07 0.10
N LYS A 120 -14.45 17.79 0.34
CA LYS A 120 -15.37 17.50 1.46
C LYS A 120 -16.10 16.15 1.28
N PRO A 121 -16.24 15.33 2.35
CA PRO A 121 -15.61 15.52 3.66
C PRO A 121 -14.10 15.33 3.55
N ALA A 122 -13.33 16.31 4.05
CA ALA A 122 -11.88 16.27 3.98
C ALA A 122 -11.34 15.21 4.94
N MET A 123 -10.20 14.62 4.60
CA MET A 123 -9.49 13.72 5.49
C MET A 123 -8.94 14.46 6.71
N ASP A 124 -9.02 13.83 7.88
CA ASP A 124 -8.27 14.30 9.04
C ASP A 124 -6.81 13.82 8.93
N LEU A 125 -5.89 14.77 8.78
CA LEU A 125 -4.45 14.53 8.69
C LEU A 125 -3.76 14.46 10.07
N SER A 126 -4.53 14.60 11.16
CA SER A 126 -3.98 14.41 12.50
C SER A 126 -3.38 13.01 12.64
N TRP A 127 -2.19 12.95 13.23
CA TRP A 127 -1.58 11.67 13.55
C TRP A 127 -2.41 10.97 14.62
N ARG A 128 -2.86 9.75 14.30
CA ARG A 128 -3.63 8.88 15.19
C ARG A 128 -2.89 7.56 15.33
N SER A 129 -2.55 7.21 16.57
CA SER A 129 -1.91 5.93 16.88
C SER A 129 -2.96 4.83 16.92
N ILE A 130 -2.56 3.62 16.56
CA ILE A 130 -3.35 2.42 16.82
C ILE A 130 -3.35 2.19 18.35
N LYS A 131 -4.54 2.08 18.94
CA LYS A 131 -4.69 1.76 20.35
C LYS A 131 -4.22 0.32 20.62
N PRO A 132 -3.81 -0.04 21.85
CA PRO A 132 -3.51 -1.42 22.18
C PRO A 132 -4.71 -2.33 21.88
N LEU A 133 -4.48 -3.42 21.15
CA LEU A 133 -5.52 -4.38 20.76
C LEU A 133 -5.22 -5.76 21.36
N SER A 134 -6.28 -6.50 21.65
CA SER A 134 -6.20 -7.94 21.95
C SER A 134 -6.46 -8.78 20.70
N VAL A 135 -6.15 -10.08 20.78
CA VAL A 135 -6.51 -11.06 19.75
C VAL A 135 -8.03 -11.04 19.51
N GLU A 136 -8.82 -10.90 20.58
CA GLU A 136 -10.27 -10.85 20.54
C GLU A 136 -10.80 -9.61 19.81
N ASP A 137 -10.14 -8.45 19.96
CA ASP A 137 -10.51 -7.22 19.26
C ASP A 137 -10.35 -7.38 17.74
N VAL A 138 -9.19 -7.87 17.30
CA VAL A 138 -8.87 -8.10 15.88
C VAL A 138 -9.78 -9.19 15.30
N HIS A 139 -9.91 -10.32 16.00
CA HIS A 139 -10.78 -11.42 15.59
C HIS A 139 -12.24 -10.94 15.46
N GLY A 140 -12.73 -10.18 16.45
CA GLY A 140 -14.09 -9.64 16.47
C GLY A 140 -14.36 -8.75 15.25
N ALA A 141 -13.47 -7.81 14.96
CA ALA A 141 -13.59 -6.90 13.82
C ALA A 141 -13.57 -7.65 12.48
N LEU A 142 -12.65 -8.60 12.29
CA LEU A 142 -12.59 -9.40 11.06
C LEU A 142 -13.84 -10.24 10.85
N LYS A 143 -14.38 -10.85 11.91
CA LYS A 143 -15.57 -11.71 11.83
C LYS A 143 -16.80 -10.98 11.32
N LEU A 144 -16.95 -9.68 11.63
CA LEU A 144 -18.04 -8.84 11.12
C LEU A 144 -18.00 -8.70 9.59
N HIS A 145 -16.81 -8.66 9.00
CA HIS A 145 -16.60 -8.43 7.58
C HIS A 145 -16.33 -9.71 6.77
N LEU A 146 -16.03 -10.83 7.45
CA LEU A 146 -15.75 -12.12 6.86
C LEU A 146 -16.69 -13.23 7.37
N PRO A 147 -18.02 -13.09 7.19
CA PRO A 147 -18.95 -14.11 7.66
C PRO A 147 -18.67 -15.46 6.97
N GLY A 148 -18.60 -16.50 7.80
CA GLY A 148 -18.36 -17.89 7.37
C GLY A 148 -16.91 -18.20 6.97
N VAL A 149 -15.95 -17.31 7.25
CA VAL A 149 -14.52 -17.64 7.17
C VAL A 149 -14.06 -18.18 8.54
N ASP A 150 -13.37 -19.31 8.52
CA ASP A 150 -12.73 -19.91 9.69
C ASP A 150 -11.35 -19.23 9.89
N LEU A 151 -11.33 -18.14 10.67
CA LEU A 151 -10.13 -17.29 10.82
C LEU A 151 -8.93 -18.03 11.42
N ASP A 152 -9.17 -19.07 12.21
CA ASP A 152 -8.13 -19.92 12.81
C ASP A 152 -7.36 -20.75 11.77
N LYS A 153 -7.91 -20.86 10.56
CA LYS A 153 -7.29 -21.55 9.41
C LYS A 153 -6.83 -20.60 8.32
N VAL A 154 -6.72 -19.30 8.58
CA VAL A 154 -6.26 -18.35 7.57
C VAL A 154 -4.82 -17.97 7.87
N TYR A 155 -3.94 -18.18 6.88
CA TYR A 155 -2.53 -17.87 6.98
C TYR A 155 -2.11 -16.87 5.92
N VAL A 156 -1.33 -15.87 6.32
CA VAL A 156 -0.59 -14.99 5.41
C VAL A 156 0.76 -15.64 5.16
N THR A 157 1.00 -16.11 3.94
CA THR A 157 2.24 -16.77 3.55
C THR A 157 3.07 -15.85 2.67
N GLY A 158 4.28 -15.55 3.11
CA GLY A 158 5.26 -14.75 2.40
C GLY A 158 6.20 -15.63 1.56
N PHE A 159 6.67 -15.07 0.45
CA PHE A 159 7.52 -15.73 -0.50
C PHE A 159 8.72 -14.87 -0.86
N VAL A 160 9.87 -15.54 -1.02
CA VAL A 160 11.08 -14.96 -1.57
C VAL A 160 11.48 -15.70 -2.83
N THR A 161 12.10 -14.98 -3.75
CA THR A 161 12.68 -15.58 -4.95
C THR A 161 14.10 -16.05 -4.63
N HIS A 162 14.39 -17.33 -4.84
CA HIS A 162 15.72 -17.90 -4.64
C HIS A 162 16.31 -18.42 -5.97
N GLY A 163 17.61 -18.21 -6.17
CA GLY A 163 18.35 -18.72 -7.33
C GLY A 163 17.73 -18.33 -8.68
N ALA A 164 17.42 -19.34 -9.50
CA ALA A 164 16.95 -19.21 -10.89
C ALA A 164 15.49 -18.71 -11.05
N GLY A 165 14.93 -18.04 -10.04
CA GLY A 165 13.54 -17.57 -10.06
C GLY A 165 12.56 -18.49 -9.33
N GLU A 166 13.04 -19.50 -8.60
CA GLU A 166 12.18 -20.40 -7.84
C GLU A 166 11.59 -19.66 -6.63
N ARG A 167 10.27 -19.77 -6.46
CA ARG A 167 9.53 -19.14 -5.39
C ARG A 167 9.54 -20.07 -4.17
N VAL A 168 10.14 -19.62 -3.09
CA VAL A 168 10.24 -20.38 -1.83
C VAL A 168 9.44 -19.67 -0.75
N VAL A 169 8.70 -20.44 0.05
CA VAL A 169 7.99 -19.92 1.22
C VAL A 169 9.01 -19.43 2.25
N SER A 170 8.92 -18.17 2.64
CA SER A 170 9.81 -17.56 3.64
C SER A 170 9.16 -17.41 5.01
N SER A 171 7.84 -17.20 5.05
CA SER A 171 7.07 -17.01 6.28
C SER A 171 5.64 -17.52 6.10
N SER A 172 5.01 -17.89 7.21
CA SER A 172 3.60 -18.20 7.24
C SER A 172 3.05 -17.97 8.64
N GLU A 173 2.15 -17.00 8.77
CA GLU A 173 1.63 -16.56 10.06
C GLU A 173 0.10 -16.63 10.05
N PRO A 174 -0.55 -17.03 11.17
CA PRO A 174 -2.00 -16.89 11.30
C PRO A 174 -2.41 -15.44 11.06
N LEU A 175 -3.52 -15.21 10.35
CA LEU A 175 -3.95 -13.87 9.93
C LEU A 175 -4.11 -12.91 11.13
N ILE A 176 -4.64 -13.41 12.24
CA ILE A 176 -4.87 -12.57 13.42
C ILE A 176 -3.55 -12.14 14.05
N ASP A 177 -2.63 -13.09 14.24
CA ASP A 177 -1.30 -12.82 14.81
C ASP A 177 -0.48 -11.89 13.91
N TYR A 178 -0.54 -12.10 12.59
CA TYR A 178 0.09 -11.24 11.59
C TYR A 178 -0.40 -9.79 11.71
N LEU A 179 -1.72 -9.59 11.74
CA LEU A 179 -2.29 -8.25 11.85
C LEU A 179 -2.00 -7.60 13.21
N LEU A 180 -2.13 -8.37 14.30
CA LEU A 180 -1.83 -7.89 15.64
C LEU A 180 -0.38 -7.45 15.77
N GLY A 181 0.57 -8.22 15.21
CA GLY A 181 1.99 -7.85 15.20
C GLY A 181 2.26 -6.52 14.47
N HIS A 182 1.55 -6.24 13.37
CA HIS A 182 1.65 -4.91 12.73
C HIS A 182 1.04 -3.82 13.60
N PHE A 183 -0.15 -4.06 14.17
CA PHE A 183 -0.84 -3.09 15.02
C PHE A 183 -0.08 -2.74 16.29
N ASP A 184 0.59 -3.72 16.92
CA ASP A 184 1.45 -3.53 18.09
C ASP A 184 2.65 -2.62 17.77
N ASN A 185 3.08 -2.60 16.51
CA ASN A 185 4.12 -1.69 16.01
C ASN A 185 3.55 -0.37 15.47
N ASN A 186 2.25 -0.10 15.69
CA ASN A 186 1.54 1.07 15.18
C ASN A 186 1.58 1.16 13.63
N GLU A 187 1.61 0.02 12.96
CA GLU A 187 1.64 -0.10 11.50
C GLU A 187 0.29 -0.63 10.97
N ILE A 188 -0.17 -0.08 9.85
CA ILE A 188 -1.31 -0.63 9.12
C ILE A 188 -0.74 -1.37 7.91
N PRO A 189 -0.90 -2.71 7.81
CA PRO A 189 -0.27 -3.46 6.74
C PRO A 189 -0.94 -3.17 5.40
N TYR A 190 -0.11 -2.81 4.41
CA TYR A 190 -0.50 -2.66 3.02
C TYR A 190 0.06 -3.79 2.17
N HIS A 191 -0.80 -4.39 1.35
CA HIS A 191 -0.49 -5.55 0.52
C HIS A 191 -0.54 -5.13 -0.95
N SER A 192 0.62 -4.89 -1.56
CA SER A 192 0.70 -4.60 -2.99
C SER A 192 0.31 -5.82 -3.82
N LYS A 193 -0.18 -5.59 -5.05
CA LYS A 193 -0.30 -6.68 -6.03
C LYS A 193 1.08 -7.22 -6.41
N GLY A 194 1.25 -8.53 -6.28
CA GLY A 194 2.45 -9.26 -6.65
C GLY A 194 2.46 -10.66 -6.01
N ASP A 195 3.47 -11.45 -6.33
CA ASP A 195 3.56 -12.86 -5.91
C ASP A 195 4.32 -13.05 -4.57
N HIS A 196 4.65 -11.95 -3.89
CA HIS A 196 5.42 -11.95 -2.64
C HIS A 196 4.60 -12.46 -1.44
N GLN A 197 3.27 -12.41 -1.52
CA GLN A 197 2.40 -12.89 -0.46
C GLN A 197 1.14 -13.53 -1.05
N ALA A 198 0.62 -14.54 -0.38
CA ALA A 198 -0.70 -15.11 -0.69
C ALA A 198 -1.36 -15.63 0.59
N ILE A 199 -2.69 -15.81 0.51
CA ILE A 199 -3.51 -16.22 1.65
C ILE A 199 -3.86 -17.69 1.49
N TYR A 200 -3.48 -18.52 2.44
CA TYR A 200 -3.67 -19.97 2.40
C TYR A 200 -4.53 -20.46 3.57
N MET A 201 -5.11 -21.63 3.38
CA MET A 201 -5.82 -22.39 4.43
C MET A 201 -4.87 -23.29 5.24
N VAL A 202 -3.63 -23.44 4.79
CA VAL A 202 -2.62 -24.34 5.37
C VAL A 202 -1.33 -23.54 5.56
N PRO A 203 -0.66 -23.65 6.72
CA PRO A 203 0.58 -22.92 6.96
C PRO A 203 1.69 -23.42 6.04
N PHE A 204 2.59 -22.50 5.68
CA PHE A 204 3.78 -22.72 4.86
C PHE A 204 3.50 -23.37 3.49
N SER A 205 2.32 -23.14 2.91
CA SER A 205 1.98 -23.72 1.61
C SER A 205 2.25 -22.78 0.43
N GLY A 206 2.73 -23.35 -0.66
CA GLY A 206 2.77 -22.72 -1.99
C GLY A 206 1.92 -23.46 -3.04
N ASP A 207 1.07 -24.41 -2.63
CA ASP A 207 0.20 -25.17 -3.54
C ASP A 207 -1.13 -24.44 -3.72
N ASP A 208 -1.50 -24.16 -4.97
CA ASP A 208 -2.74 -23.46 -5.34
C ASP A 208 -4.01 -24.12 -4.75
N ARG A 209 -3.97 -25.43 -4.48
CA ARG A 209 -5.09 -26.17 -3.84
C ARG A 209 -5.36 -25.73 -2.41
N HIS A 210 -4.37 -25.15 -1.74
CA HIS A 210 -4.49 -24.63 -0.38
C HIS A 210 -4.79 -23.12 -0.34
N LEU A 211 -4.84 -22.44 -1.49
CA LEU A 211 -5.19 -21.02 -1.53
C LEU A 211 -6.57 -20.80 -0.93
N HIS A 212 -6.71 -19.71 -0.17
CA HIS A 212 -7.98 -19.38 0.46
C HIS A 212 -9.01 -19.00 -0.61
N PRO A 213 -10.18 -19.66 -0.68
CA PRO A 213 -11.10 -19.54 -1.81
C PRO A 213 -11.82 -18.18 -1.91
N ARG A 214 -11.71 -17.35 -0.87
CA ARG A 214 -12.39 -16.04 -0.76
C ARG A 214 -11.47 -14.87 -0.42
N LEU A 215 -10.22 -15.15 -0.05
CA LEU A 215 -9.29 -14.13 0.45
C LEU A 215 -8.07 -14.11 -0.44
N ALA A 216 -7.57 -12.90 -0.67
CA ALA A 216 -6.37 -12.62 -1.42
C ALA A 216 -5.75 -11.36 -0.81
N PRO A 217 -4.46 -11.07 -1.04
CA PRO A 217 -3.80 -9.91 -0.44
C PRO A 217 -4.57 -8.60 -0.65
N ALA A 218 -5.09 -8.35 -1.85
CA ALA A 218 -5.89 -7.15 -2.13
C ALA A 218 -7.17 -7.03 -1.27
N HIS A 219 -7.76 -8.15 -0.84
CA HIS A 219 -8.92 -8.11 0.07
C HIS A 219 -8.52 -7.72 1.50
N LEU A 220 -7.27 -8.00 1.91
CA LEU A 220 -6.78 -7.58 3.22
C LEU A 220 -6.70 -6.05 3.30
N ASN A 221 -6.28 -5.36 2.24
CA ASN A 221 -6.33 -3.90 2.20
C ASN A 221 -7.75 -3.37 2.40
N ASP A 222 -8.74 -3.98 1.73
CA ASP A 222 -10.14 -3.59 1.89
C ASP A 222 -10.68 -3.86 3.30
N LEU A 223 -10.21 -4.92 3.97
CA LEU A 223 -10.52 -5.18 5.37
C LEU A 223 -9.89 -4.12 6.28
N MET A 224 -8.62 -3.74 6.05
CA MET A 224 -7.97 -2.68 6.83
C MET A 224 -8.75 -1.38 6.74
N ILE A 225 -9.25 -1.01 5.54
CA ILE A 225 -10.10 0.18 5.37
C ILE A 225 -11.37 0.13 6.24
N LYS A 226 -11.95 -1.05 6.45
CA LYS A 226 -13.16 -1.23 7.27
C LYS A 226 -12.86 -1.20 8.77
N ILE A 227 -11.80 -1.86 9.23
CA ILE A 227 -11.58 -2.10 10.67
C ILE A 227 -10.67 -1.07 11.33
N VAL A 228 -9.69 -0.53 10.61
CA VAL A 228 -8.69 0.41 11.17
C VAL A 228 -9.32 1.65 11.80
N PRO A 229 -10.40 2.27 11.26
CA PRO A 229 -10.99 3.43 11.89
C PRO A 229 -11.40 3.20 13.36
N ASP A 230 -11.83 1.98 13.70
CA ASP A 230 -12.22 1.61 15.07
C ASP A 230 -11.02 1.35 16.00
N PHE A 231 -9.82 1.20 15.43
CA PHE A 231 -8.58 0.92 16.15
C PHE A 231 -7.72 2.18 16.37
N LEU A 232 -8.01 3.27 15.69
CA LEU A 232 -7.31 4.55 15.87
C LEU A 232 -7.78 5.24 17.15
N GLY A 233 -6.82 5.75 17.94
CA GLY A 233 -7.03 6.54 19.16
C GLY A 233 -6.89 8.03 18.96
#